data_AF-A0A819IAI6-F1
#
_entry.id   AF-A0A819IAI6-F1
#
_cell.length_a   1.000
_cell.length_b   1.000
_cell.length_c   1.000
_cell.angle_alpha   90.00
_cell.angle_beta   90.00
_cell.angle_gamma   90.00
#
_symmetry.space_group_name_H-M   'P 1'
#
loop_
_entity.id
_entity.type
_entity.pdbx_description
1 polymer ?
#
loop_
_entity_poly.entity_id
_entity_poly.type
_entity_poly.pdbx_seq_one_letter_code
_entity_poly.pdbx_strand_id
1 'polypeptide(L)' 'MIHNHAEGQNILHIDAYDKDLIKKDKIGSLQIDLHNLYYKGSIDDWFDIEDKHQDQSQGQLHLSLYYKKLQM' A
#
# COMPACT_ATOMS: atom_id res chain seq x y z
N MET A 1 3.81 -25.53 -13.61
CA MET A 1 2.37 -25.21 -13.61
C MET A 1 2.23 -23.71 -13.48
N ILE A 2 1.83 -23.03 -14.55
CA ILE A 2 1.62 -21.58 -14.58
C ILE A 2 0.11 -21.36 -14.47
N HIS A 3 -0.35 -20.85 -13.33
CA HIS A 3 -1.74 -20.46 -13.16
C HIS A 3 -1.89 -19.04 -13.70
N ASN A 4 -2.33 -18.93 -14.96
CA ASN A 4 -2.95 -17.71 -15.46
C ASN A 4 -4.33 -17.59 -14.83
N HIS A 5 -4.45 -16.93 -13.68
CA HIS A 5 -5.70 -16.26 -13.33
C HIS A 5 -5.65 -14.86 -13.93
N ALA A 6 -6.75 -14.39 -14.50
CA ALA A 6 -6.91 -12.97 -14.73
C ALA A 6 -6.95 -12.31 -13.34
N GLU A 7 -5.78 -11.87 -12.85
CA GLU A 7 -5.65 -11.29 -11.52
C GLU A 7 -6.32 -9.92 -11.54
N GLY A 8 -7.54 -9.83 -10.98
CA GLY A 8 -8.01 -8.54 -10.48
C GLY A 8 -6.91 -7.94 -9.58
N GLN A 9 -6.74 -6.63 -9.61
CA GLN A 9 -5.67 -5.97 -8.86
C GLN A 9 -5.74 -6.35 -7.37
N ASN A 10 -4.83 -7.22 -6.93
CA ASN A 10 -4.63 -7.62 -5.53
C ASN A 10 -3.64 -6.67 -4.82
N ILE A 11 -3.44 -5.46 -5.35
CA ILE A 11 -2.47 -4.50 -4.85
C ILE A 11 -3.22 -3.26 -4.39
N LEU A 12 -3.03 -2.87 -3.14
CA LEU A 12 -3.41 -1.56 -2.63
C LEU A 12 -2.27 -0.58 -2.87
N HIS A 13 -2.49 0.42 -3.73
CA HIS A 13 -1.55 1.52 -3.94
C HIS A 13 -1.90 2.66 -3.01
N ILE A 14 -0.91 3.17 -2.27
CA ILE A 14 -1.08 4.31 -1.36
C ILE A 14 -0.11 5.39 -1.78
N ASP A 15 -0.63 6.61 -1.93
CA ASP A 15 0.14 7.81 -2.22
C ASP A 15 -0.04 8.83 -1.08
N ALA A 16 1.07 9.33 -0.55
CA ALA A 16 1.09 10.43 0.42
C ALA A 16 1.38 11.76 -0.29
N TYR A 17 0.62 12.79 0.06
CA TYR A 17 0.78 14.15 -0.46
C TYR A 17 0.84 15.13 0.71
N ASP A 18 1.66 16.17 0.58
CA ASP A 18 1.57 17.30 1.49
C ASP A 18 0.25 18.07 1.28
N LYS A 19 -0.28 18.64 2.37
CA LYS A 19 -1.62 19.26 2.41
C LYS A 19 -1.63 20.67 1.80
N ASP A 20 -0.46 21.23 1.50
CA ASP A 20 -0.33 22.61 1.04
C ASP A 20 -1.13 22.90 -0.24
N LEU A 21 -1.83 24.04 -0.22
CA LEU A 21 -2.84 24.41 -1.23
C LEU A 21 -2.24 24.85 -2.58
N ILE A 22 -0.96 25.23 -2.61
CA ILE A 22 -0.32 25.87 -3.77
C ILE A 22 0.41 24.86 -4.64
N LYS A 23 1.00 23.83 -4.04
CA LYS A 23 1.71 22.76 -4.73
C LYS A 23 1.51 21.47 -3.96
N LYS A 24 0.78 20.53 -4.57
CA LYS A 24 0.68 19.17 -4.02
C LYS A 24 1.94 18.42 -4.39
N ASP A 25 2.94 18.51 -3.52
CA ASP A 25 4.15 17.71 -3.63
C ASP A 25 3.85 16.31 -3.09
N LYS A 26 4.07 15.30 -3.94
CA LYS A 26 3.96 13.91 -3.55
C LYS A 26 5.13 13.59 -2.61
N ILE A 27 4.83 13.07 -1.42
CA ILE A 27 5.82 12.70 -0.41
C ILE A 27 6.38 11.31 -0.72
N GLY A 28 5.52 10.38 -1.18
CA GLY A 28 5.95 9.04 -1.57
C GLY A 28 4.79 8.10 -1.87
N SER A 29 5.15 6.87 -2.24
CA SER A 29 4.24 5.77 -2.54
C SER A 29 4.63 4.50 -1.80
N LEU A 30 3.65 3.65 -1.53
CA LEU A 30 3.90 2.24 -1.23
C LEU A 30 2.81 1.34 -1.85
N GLN A 31 3.13 0.06 -1.97
CA GLN A 31 2.23 -0.97 -2.49
C GLN A 31 2.08 -2.10 -1.47
N ILE A 32 0.84 -2.50 -1.18
CA ILE A 32 0.54 -3.64 -0.30
C ILE A 32 -0.15 -4.74 -1.09
N ASP A 33 0.40 -5.94 -1.00
CA ASP A 33 -0.22 -7.16 -1.51
C ASP A 33 -1.39 -7.60 -0.62
N LEU A 34 -2.61 -7.46 -1.13
CA LEU A 34 -3.86 -7.85 -0.48
C LEU A 34 -4.04 -9.37 -0.42
N HIS A 35 -3.37 -10.14 -1.29
CA HIS A 35 -3.34 -11.60 -1.19
C HIS A 35 -2.70 -12.00 0.14
N ASN A 36 -1.55 -11.41 0.47
CA ASN A 36 -0.89 -11.64 1.76
C ASN A 36 -1.77 -11.21 2.94
N LEU A 37 -2.46 -10.07 2.85
CA LEU A 37 -3.39 -9.63 3.89
C LEU A 37 -4.55 -10.62 4.09
N TYR A 38 -5.09 -11.19 3.01
CA TYR A 38 -6.15 -12.20 3.08
C TYR A 38 -5.73 -13.44 3.89
N TYR A 39 -4.50 -13.95 3.68
CA TYR A 39 -4.01 -15.11 4.45
C TYR A 39 -3.55 -14.75 5.86
N LYS A 40 -2.95 -13.57 6.07
CA LYS A 40 -2.49 -13.11 7.40
C LYS A 40 -3.65 -12.68 8.31
N GLY A 41 -4.78 -12.26 7.75
CA GLY A 41 -5.93 -11.74 8.48
C GLY A 41 -5.79 -10.26 8.89
N SER A 42 -4.59 -9.82 9.25
CA SER A 42 -4.28 -8.41 9.53
C SER A 42 -2.82 -8.05 9.28
N ILE A 43 -2.55 -6.75 9.19
CA ILE A 43 -1.24 -6.11 9.13
C ILE A 43 -1.29 -4.92 10.09
N ASP A 44 -0.25 -4.72 10.89
CA ASP A 44 -0.08 -3.56 11.79
C ASP A 44 1.41 -3.28 11.91
N ASP A 45 1.95 -2.53 10.95
CA ASP A 45 3.39 -2.37 10.76
C ASP A 45 3.74 -0.99 10.17
N TRP A 46 5.02 -0.63 10.27
CA TRP A 46 5.61 0.52 9.60
C TRP A 46 6.11 0.13 8.21
N PHE A 47 5.76 0.93 7.20
CA PHE A 47 6.14 0.74 5.81
C PHE A 47 6.95 1.93 5.31
N ASP A 48 8.10 1.67 4.71
CA ASP A 48 8.85 2.70 4.01
C ASP A 48 8.04 3.23 2.81
N ILE A 49 8.10 4.54 2.57
CA ILE A 49 7.56 5.17 1.37
C ILE A 49 8.68 5.60 0.43
N GLU A 50 8.49 5.30 -0.84
CA GLU A 50 9.46 5.60 -1.90
C GLU A 50 8.99 6.83 -2.69
N ASP A 51 9.91 7.77 -2.93
CA ASP A 51 9.71 8.82 -3.92
C ASP A 51 10.24 8.35 -5.27
N LYS A 52 9.44 8.55 -6.33
CA LYS A 52 9.85 8.23 -7.71
C LYS A 52 11.06 9.04 -8.17
N HIS A 53 11.39 10.11 -7.46
CA HIS A 53 12.49 11.00 -7.78
C HIS A 53 13.78 10.74 -6.96
N GLN A 54 13.75 9.86 -5.95
CA GLN A 54 14.89 9.63 -5.07
C GLN A 54 15.01 8.14 -4.71
N ASP A 55 16.19 7.54 -4.94
CA ASP A 55 16.52 6.15 -4.58
C ASP A 55 16.69 5.93 -3.06
N GLN A 56 16.05 6.76 -2.22
CA GLN A 56 16.12 6.71 -0.76
C GLN A 56 14.72 6.88 -0.15
N SER A 57 14.40 6.04 0.85
CA SER A 57 13.17 6.12 1.66
C SER A 57 13.01 7.53 2.24
N GLN A 58 11.87 8.15 1.98
CA GLN A 58 11.56 9.52 2.43
C GLN A 58 10.80 9.56 3.76
N GLY A 59 10.55 8.40 4.37
CA GLY A 59 9.80 8.28 5.63
C GLY A 59 9.07 6.97 5.75
N GLN A 60 8.27 6.83 6.81
CA GLN A 60 7.49 5.63 7.08
C GLN A 60 6.02 5.97 7.36
N LEU A 61 5.13 5.12 6.87
CA LEU A 61 3.70 5.13 7.19
C LEU A 61 3.36 3.93 8.07
N HIS A 62 2.75 4.19 9.22
CA HIS A 62 2.16 3.14 10.05
C HIS A 62 0.78 2.78 9.51
N LEU A 63 0.57 1.52 9.16
CA LEU A 63 -0.68 1.05 8.57
C LEU A 63 -1.23 -0.15 9.34
N SER A 64 -2.47 -0.01 9.80
CA SER A 64 -3.27 -1.10 10.36
C SER A 64 -4.37 -1.49 9.38
N LEU A 65 -4.25 -2.67 8.77
CA LEU A 65 -5.21 -3.23 7.82
C LEU A 65 -5.75 -4.56 8.36
N TYR A 66 -7.06 -4.78 8.23
CA TYR A 66 -7.67 -6.07 8.57
C TYR A 66 -8.58 -6.54 7.45
N TYR A 67 -8.51 -7.83 7.14
CA TYR A 67 -9.44 -8.46 6.21
C TYR A 67 -10.68 -8.91 6.98
N LYS A 68 -11.84 -8.36 6.62
CA LYS A 68 -13.13 -8.78 7.19
C LYS A 68 -13.94 -9.53 6.15
N LYS A 69 -14.13 -10.83 6.38
CA LYS A 69 -15.11 -11.62 5.62
C LYS A 69 -16.52 -11.22 6.05
N LEU A 70 -17.32 -10.71 5.12
CA LEU A 70 -18.74 -10.47 5.36
C LEU A 70 -19.45 -11.84 5.45
N GLN A 71 -20.16 -12.08 6.55
CA GLN A 71 -21.09 -13.20 6.64
C GLN A 71 -22.38 -12.77 5.94
N MET A 72 -22.78 -13.54 4.93
CA MET A 72 -24.10 -13.44 4.30
C MET A 72 -25.10 -14.29 5.07
#